data_AF-A0A1K2FMU0-F1
#
_entry.id   AF-A0A1K2FMU0-F1
#
_cell.length_a   1.000
_cell.length_b   1.000
_cell.length_c   1.000
_cell.angle_alpha   90.00
_cell.angle_beta   90.00
_cell.angle_gamma   90.00
#
_symmetry.space_group_name_H-M   'P 1'
#
loop_
_entity.id
_entity.type
_entity.pdbx_description
1 polymer ?
#
loop_
_entity_poly.entity_id
_entity_poly.type
_entity_poly.pdbx_seq_one_letter_code
_entity_poly.pdbx_strand_id
1 'polypeptide(L)'
;MTETTTRAAATAMGGAVANCAEESNGRVEARVFTMAEPLEPASVPTALPTLGLECLRGAGKKTAVSVTVRPVAEVWRVLFAAASTGGAYNSGLYGAYGRLAAWQSLAALAQSPEGLTAEEVEERVRGCVWYGFDAGTSWFERVAWDIGLAALAPDRRGLAVLAATDTD
;
A
#
# COMPACT_ATOMS: atom_id res chain seq x y z
N MET A 1 -17.59 -1.51 7.60
CA MET A 1 -16.13 -1.29 7.59
C MET A 1 -15.90 0.16 7.95
N THR A 2 -14.96 0.43 8.84
CA THR A 2 -14.71 1.79 9.38
C THR A 2 -13.25 2.12 9.22
N GLU A 3 -12.95 3.34 8.74
CA GLU A 3 -11.58 3.82 8.67
C GLU A 3 -11.03 4.08 10.09
N THR A 4 -9.85 3.54 10.37
CA THR A 4 -9.15 3.65 11.66
C THR A 4 -7.72 4.18 11.48
N THR A 5 -7.42 4.77 10.31
CA THR A 5 -6.11 5.32 9.98
C THR A 5 -5.63 6.33 11.03
N THR A 6 -4.49 6.05 11.64
CA THR A 6 -3.76 7.06 12.42
C THR A 6 -2.69 7.71 11.55
N ARG A 7 -2.29 8.95 11.90
CA ARG A 7 -1.20 9.62 11.19
C ARG A 7 0.09 8.81 11.21
N ALA A 8 0.43 8.21 12.36
CA ALA A 8 1.60 7.37 12.52
C ALA A 8 1.55 6.14 11.60
N ALA A 9 0.41 5.46 11.52
CA ALA A 9 0.23 4.32 10.62
C ALA A 9 0.36 4.74 9.14
N ALA A 10 -0.27 5.85 8.73
CA ALA A 10 -0.17 6.37 7.38
C ALA A 10 1.28 6.72 7.00
N THR A 11 2.02 7.38 7.91
CA THR A 11 3.45 7.70 7.71
C THR A 11 4.30 6.44 7.59
N ALA A 12 4.11 5.45 8.48
CA ALA A 12 4.88 4.21 8.44
C ALA A 12 4.62 3.40 7.14
N MET A 13 3.35 3.28 6.73
CA MET A 13 2.97 2.64 5.47
C MET A 13 3.54 3.37 4.26
N GLY A 14 3.57 4.70 4.29
CA GLY A 14 4.07 5.54 3.20
C GLY A 14 5.60 5.69 3.12
N GLY A 15 6.36 5.20 4.11
CA GLY A 15 7.81 5.41 4.18
C GLY A 15 8.59 5.01 2.91
N ALA A 16 8.21 3.91 2.27
CA ALA A 16 8.83 3.44 1.02
C ALA A 16 8.56 4.33 -0.20
N VAL A 17 7.56 5.20 -0.13
CA VAL A 17 7.13 6.10 -1.21
C VAL A 17 7.18 7.57 -0.78
N ALA A 18 7.80 7.88 0.37
CA ALA A 18 7.83 9.24 0.92
C ALA A 18 8.50 10.23 -0.04
N ASN A 19 9.56 9.78 -0.73
CA ASN A 19 10.24 10.51 -1.79
C ASN A 19 9.31 10.98 -2.93
N CYS A 20 8.26 10.23 -3.26
CA CYS A 20 7.31 10.61 -4.30
C CYS A 20 6.52 11.88 -3.91
N ALA A 21 6.21 12.08 -2.63
CA ALA A 21 5.41 13.21 -2.15
C ALA A 21 6.24 14.37 -1.61
N GLU A 22 7.43 14.11 -1.04
CA GLU A 22 8.25 15.14 -0.40
C GLU A 22 9.18 15.86 -1.37
N GLU A 23 9.62 15.16 -2.42
CA GLU A 23 10.64 15.65 -3.36
C GLU A 23 10.14 15.66 -4.82
N SER A 24 8.85 15.42 -5.03
CA SER A 24 8.18 15.53 -6.32
C SER A 24 6.71 16.00 -6.13
N ASN A 25 5.98 16.18 -7.22
CA ASN A 25 4.55 16.52 -7.22
C ASN A 25 3.65 15.28 -6.99
N GLY A 26 4.22 14.16 -6.52
CA GLY A 26 3.52 12.90 -6.34
C GLY A 26 2.50 12.93 -5.21
N ARG A 27 1.55 12.01 -5.29
CA ARG A 27 0.44 11.85 -4.34
C ARG A 27 0.56 10.50 -3.66
N VAL A 28 0.34 10.47 -2.34
CA VAL A 28 0.32 9.24 -1.54
C VAL A 28 -0.99 9.17 -0.77
N GLU A 29 -1.68 8.04 -0.87
CA GLU A 29 -2.86 7.72 -0.08
C GLU A 29 -2.60 6.44 0.72
N ALA A 30 -2.59 6.57 2.04
CA ALA A 30 -2.34 5.48 2.97
C ALA A 30 -3.50 5.42 3.98
N ARG A 31 -4.24 4.30 4.03
CA ARG A 31 -5.46 4.14 4.82
C ARG A 31 -5.57 2.77 5.47
N VAL A 32 -6.11 2.70 6.68
CA VAL A 32 -6.39 1.45 7.41
C VAL A 32 -7.88 1.39 7.74
N PHE A 33 -8.46 0.22 7.54
CA PHE A 33 -9.86 -0.02 7.78
C PHE A 33 -10.06 -1.27 8.65
N THR A 34 -10.98 -1.18 9.60
CA THR A 34 -11.36 -2.29 10.46
C THR A 34 -12.77 -2.78 10.12
N MET A 35 -12.96 -4.10 10.15
CA MET A 35 -14.26 -4.75 10.00
C MET A 35 -14.71 -5.45 11.28
N ALA A 36 -16.01 -5.38 11.55
CA ALA A 36 -16.65 -6.08 12.65
C ALA A 36 -16.75 -7.60 12.42
N GLU A 37 -16.68 -8.05 11.16
CA GLU A 37 -16.65 -9.46 10.76
C GLU A 37 -15.48 -9.72 9.80
N PRO A 38 -14.92 -10.94 9.77
CA PRO A 38 -13.86 -11.31 8.83
C PRO A 38 -14.29 -11.08 7.37
N LEU A 39 -13.48 -10.38 6.59
CA LEU A 39 -13.67 -10.22 5.15
C LEU A 39 -13.06 -11.40 4.41
N GLU A 40 -13.85 -12.07 3.58
CA GLU A 40 -13.33 -13.13 2.74
C GLU A 40 -12.35 -12.57 1.70
N PRO A 41 -11.17 -13.19 1.49
CA PRO A 41 -10.18 -12.71 0.52
C PRO A 41 -10.76 -12.44 -0.88
N ALA A 42 -11.66 -13.31 -1.34
CA ALA A 42 -12.33 -13.16 -2.63
C ALA A 42 -13.26 -11.93 -2.73
N SER A 43 -13.62 -11.32 -1.59
CA SER A 43 -14.46 -10.12 -1.52
C SER A 43 -13.64 -8.82 -1.50
N VAL A 44 -12.31 -8.88 -1.36
CA VAL A 44 -11.46 -7.67 -1.38
C VAL A 44 -11.60 -6.88 -2.70
N PRO A 45 -11.58 -7.51 -3.90
CA PRO A 45 -11.75 -6.79 -5.16
C PRO A 45 -13.04 -5.97 -5.25
N THR A 46 -14.14 -6.46 -4.68
CA THR A 46 -15.43 -5.76 -4.69
C THR A 46 -15.56 -4.76 -3.54
N ALA A 47 -14.90 -4.99 -2.42
CA ALA A 47 -14.89 -4.07 -1.28
C ALA A 47 -14.04 -2.82 -1.55
N LEU A 48 -12.86 -2.97 -2.16
CA LEU A 48 -11.87 -1.89 -2.30
C LEU A 48 -12.44 -0.58 -2.91
N PRO A 49 -13.21 -0.61 -4.01
CA PRO A 49 -13.76 0.61 -4.62
C PRO A 49 -14.84 1.30 -3.75
N THR A 50 -15.40 0.60 -2.77
CA THR A 50 -16.47 1.12 -1.89
C THR A 50 -15.93 1.86 -0.66
N LEU A 51 -14.62 1.81 -0.42
CA LEU A 51 -13.99 2.35 0.79
C LEU A 51 -13.81 3.87 0.80
N GLY A 52 -14.18 4.55 -0.30
CA GLY A 52 -14.05 6.00 -0.40
C GLY A 52 -12.62 6.49 -0.64
N LEU A 53 -11.71 5.61 -1.08
CA LEU A 53 -10.34 5.95 -1.45
C LEU A 53 -10.32 7.01 -2.57
N GLU A 54 -9.53 8.06 -2.38
CA GLU A 54 -9.37 9.13 -3.36
C GLU A 54 -8.77 8.62 -4.68
N CYS A 55 -7.82 7.69 -4.61
CA CYS A 55 -7.21 7.07 -5.78
C CYS A 55 -8.18 6.26 -6.64
N LEU A 56 -9.30 5.81 -6.04
CA LEU A 56 -10.37 5.07 -6.72
C LEU A 56 -11.62 5.92 -6.99
N ARG A 57 -11.59 7.23 -6.68
CA ARG A 57 -12.75 8.11 -6.88
C ARG A 57 -13.15 8.13 -8.36
N GLY A 58 -14.38 7.71 -8.63
CA GLY A 58 -14.93 7.65 -10.00
C GLY A 58 -14.62 6.36 -10.76
N ALA A 59 -13.79 5.47 -10.21
CA ALA A 59 -13.58 4.14 -10.77
C ALA A 59 -14.87 3.30 -10.72
N GLY A 60 -15.00 2.33 -11.62
CA GLY A 60 -16.17 1.44 -11.73
C GLY A 60 -17.36 2.00 -12.51
N LYS A 61 -17.42 3.31 -12.81
CA LYS A 61 -18.50 3.91 -13.63
C LYS A 61 -18.23 3.82 -15.14
N LYS A 62 -16.96 3.89 -15.55
CA LYS A 62 -16.51 3.84 -16.97
C LYS A 62 -15.26 2.98 -17.17
N THR A 63 -14.44 2.83 -16.14
CA THR A 63 -13.18 2.07 -16.14
C THR A 63 -13.18 1.10 -14.96
N ALA A 64 -12.84 -0.16 -15.21
CA ALA A 64 -12.78 -1.18 -14.17
C ALA A 64 -11.60 -0.92 -13.21
N VAL A 65 -11.77 -1.27 -11.93
CA VAL A 65 -10.65 -1.43 -10.99
C VAL A 65 -10.12 -2.84 -11.16
N SER A 66 -8.82 -2.96 -11.42
CA SER A 66 -8.11 -4.24 -11.45
C SER A 66 -7.57 -4.51 -10.06
N VAL A 67 -7.85 -5.69 -9.51
CA VAL A 67 -7.33 -6.12 -8.21
C VAL A 67 -6.88 -7.57 -8.35
N THR A 68 -5.62 -7.84 -8.02
CA THR A 68 -5.02 -9.18 -8.16
C THR A 68 -4.27 -9.55 -6.90
N VAL A 69 -4.38 -10.81 -6.47
CA VAL A 69 -3.56 -11.34 -5.37
C VAL A 69 -2.09 -11.35 -5.82
N ARG A 70 -1.19 -10.90 -4.95
CA ARG A 70 0.26 -10.85 -5.23
C ARG A 70 1.04 -11.65 -4.18
N PRO A 71 2.10 -12.36 -4.57
CA PRO A 71 3.07 -12.88 -3.62
C PRO A 71 3.74 -11.74 -2.84
N VAL A 72 3.99 -11.93 -1.54
CA VAL A 72 4.64 -10.92 -0.70
C VAL A 72 6.02 -10.49 -1.22
N ALA A 73 6.75 -11.40 -1.88
CA ALA A 73 8.05 -11.09 -2.50
C ALA A 73 7.93 -10.04 -3.61
N GLU A 74 6.80 -9.99 -4.31
CA GLU A 74 6.56 -8.96 -5.33
C GLU A 74 6.17 -7.63 -4.71
N VAL A 75 5.34 -7.64 -3.66
CA VAL A 75 5.02 -6.43 -2.87
C VAL A 75 6.31 -5.81 -2.32
N TRP A 76 7.17 -6.64 -1.72
CA TRP A 76 8.49 -6.24 -1.26
C TRP A 76 9.33 -5.59 -2.36
N ARG A 77 9.38 -6.21 -3.54
CA ARG A 77 10.12 -5.66 -4.69
C ARG A 77 9.60 -4.30 -5.12
N VAL A 78 8.28 -4.10 -5.13
CA VAL A 78 7.65 -2.81 -5.49
C VAL A 78 8.04 -1.74 -4.46
N LEU A 79 7.88 -2.02 -3.17
CA LEU A 79 8.25 -1.08 -2.11
C LEU A 79 9.76 -0.77 -2.11
N PHE A 80 10.60 -1.79 -2.29
CA PHE A 80 12.04 -1.62 -2.35
C PHE A 80 12.49 -0.83 -3.58
N ALA A 81 11.88 -1.08 -4.76
CA ALA A 81 12.16 -0.29 -5.94
C ALA A 81 11.84 1.19 -5.69
N ALA A 82 10.62 1.50 -5.24
CA ALA A 82 10.21 2.87 -4.94
C ALA A 82 11.14 3.56 -3.93
N ALA A 83 11.48 2.87 -2.84
CA ALA A 83 12.31 3.41 -1.78
C ALA A 83 13.77 3.61 -2.22
N SER A 84 14.31 2.73 -3.07
CA SER A 84 15.73 2.74 -3.44
C SER A 84 16.03 3.60 -4.66
N THR A 85 15.11 3.72 -5.63
CA THR A 85 15.34 4.45 -6.88
C THR A 85 14.96 5.90 -6.80
N GLY A 86 13.91 6.24 -6.05
CA GLY A 86 13.32 7.56 -6.18
C GLY A 86 12.03 7.55 -7.01
N GLY A 87 11.34 8.68 -6.95
CA GLY A 87 10.31 9.08 -7.89
C GLY A 87 10.91 9.58 -9.22
N ALA A 88 10.14 10.33 -10.00
CA ALA A 88 10.54 10.78 -11.33
C ALA A 88 11.74 11.76 -11.30
N TYR A 89 11.84 12.58 -10.25
CA TYR A 89 12.78 13.70 -10.18
C TYR A 89 13.80 13.65 -9.05
N ASN A 90 13.79 12.59 -8.26
CA ASN A 90 14.66 12.49 -7.10
C ASN A 90 15.47 11.20 -7.09
N SER A 91 16.44 11.17 -6.18
CA SER A 91 17.19 9.97 -5.87
C SER A 91 16.59 9.32 -4.64
N GLY A 92 16.30 8.03 -4.71
CA GLY A 92 15.83 7.27 -3.56
C GLY A 92 16.87 7.12 -2.45
N LEU A 93 16.53 6.32 -1.45
CA LEU A 93 17.36 6.02 -0.29
C LEU A 93 18.44 4.96 -0.56
N TYR A 94 18.65 4.59 -1.84
CA TYR A 94 19.62 3.59 -2.28
C TYR A 94 19.44 2.23 -1.56
N GLY A 95 20.49 1.40 -1.53
CA GLY A 95 20.39 0.00 -1.12
C GLY A 95 20.03 -0.22 0.36
N ALA A 96 20.81 0.32 1.30
CA ALA A 96 20.66 0.00 2.72
C ALA A 96 19.42 0.66 3.34
N TYR A 97 19.27 1.99 3.15
CA TYR A 97 18.15 2.73 3.70
C TYR A 97 16.85 2.47 2.93
N GLY A 98 16.90 2.27 1.61
CA GLY A 98 15.74 1.83 0.84
C GLY A 98 15.20 0.47 1.30
N ARG A 99 16.09 -0.46 1.67
CA ARG A 99 15.70 -1.76 2.24
C ARG A 99 15.01 -1.58 3.59
N LEU A 100 15.54 -0.73 4.47
CA LEU A 100 14.94 -0.44 5.77
C LEU A 100 13.56 0.20 5.62
N ALA A 101 13.43 1.21 4.78
CA ALA A 101 12.16 1.91 4.53
C ALA A 101 11.10 0.95 3.94
N ALA A 102 11.47 0.12 2.96
CA ALA A 102 10.59 -0.90 2.41
C ALA A 102 10.12 -1.91 3.48
N TRP A 103 11.00 -2.29 4.42
CA TRP A 103 10.67 -3.20 5.52
C TRP A 103 9.69 -2.59 6.50
N GLN A 104 9.94 -1.35 6.90
CA GLN A 104 9.04 -0.62 7.79
C GLN A 104 7.65 -0.43 7.16
N SER A 105 7.58 -0.09 5.88
CA SER A 105 6.30 0.02 5.17
C SER A 105 5.59 -1.32 5.01
N LEU A 106 6.32 -2.40 4.70
CA LEU A 106 5.73 -3.74 4.62
C LEU A 106 5.15 -4.19 5.97
N ALA A 107 5.89 -3.96 7.07
CA ALA A 107 5.44 -4.26 8.42
C ALA A 107 4.21 -3.44 8.83
N ALA A 108 4.19 -2.15 8.48
CA ALA A 108 3.06 -1.26 8.75
C ALA A 108 1.81 -1.68 7.96
N LEU A 109 1.96 -2.06 6.68
CA LEU A 109 0.87 -2.59 5.85
C LEU A 109 0.31 -3.92 6.40
N ALA A 110 1.17 -4.77 6.93
CA ALA A 110 0.75 -5.98 7.66
C ALA A 110 0.09 -5.67 9.01
N GLN A 111 -0.05 -4.39 9.37
CA GLN A 111 -0.65 -3.91 10.63
C GLN A 111 0.04 -4.58 11.83
N SER A 112 1.36 -4.70 11.78
CA SER A 112 2.16 -5.29 12.84
C SER A 112 2.15 -4.40 14.09
N PRO A 113 1.81 -4.94 15.28
CA PRO A 113 1.96 -4.23 16.53
C PRO A 113 3.39 -3.75 16.77
N GLU A 114 3.53 -2.64 17.48
CA GLU A 114 4.83 -2.18 17.96
C GLU A 114 5.42 -3.18 18.97
N GLY A 115 6.75 -3.31 18.96
CA GLY A 115 7.48 -4.18 19.91
C GLY A 115 7.65 -5.64 19.49
N LEU A 116 7.08 -6.06 18.36
CA LEU A 116 7.35 -7.38 17.79
C LEU A 116 8.81 -7.52 17.34
N THR A 117 9.37 -8.73 17.44
CA THR A 117 10.66 -9.06 16.85
C THR A 117 10.58 -9.07 15.32
N ALA A 118 11.74 -9.07 14.66
CA ALA A 118 11.79 -9.18 13.21
C ALA A 118 11.16 -10.49 12.71
N GLU A 119 11.36 -11.62 13.40
CA GLU A 119 10.74 -12.90 13.02
C GLU A 119 9.21 -12.87 13.16
N GLU A 120 8.69 -12.29 14.24
CA GLU A 120 7.24 -12.17 14.47
C GLU A 120 6.57 -11.27 13.43
N VAL A 121 7.22 -10.16 13.05
CA VAL A 121 6.77 -9.31 11.95
C VAL A 121 6.77 -10.09 10.64
N GLU A 122 7.80 -10.89 10.37
CA GLU A 122 7.90 -11.67 9.14
C GLU A 122 6.82 -12.76 9.06
N GLU A 123 6.53 -13.45 10.17
CA GLU A 123 5.42 -14.40 10.26
C GLU A 123 4.09 -13.73 9.97
N ARG A 124 3.84 -12.57 10.58
CA ARG A 124 2.60 -11.81 10.35
C ARG A 124 2.47 -11.34 8.91
N VAL A 125 3.54 -10.83 8.31
CA VAL A 125 3.61 -10.41 6.90
C VAL A 125 3.27 -11.58 5.97
N ARG A 126 3.77 -12.79 6.25
CA ARG A 126 3.44 -14.02 5.50
C ARG A 126 1.99 -14.46 5.70
N GLY A 127 1.41 -14.19 6.86
CA GLY A 127 0.00 -14.50 7.17
C GLY A 127 -1.00 -13.56 6.50
N CYS A 128 -0.57 -12.43 5.95
CA CYS A 128 -1.44 -11.50 5.24
C CYS A 128 -1.77 -11.99 3.82
N VAL A 129 -2.95 -11.62 3.33
CA VAL A 129 -3.26 -11.73 1.89
C VAL A 129 -2.98 -10.39 1.23
N TRP A 130 -2.10 -10.40 0.24
CA TRP A 130 -1.63 -9.20 -0.44
C TRP A 130 -2.28 -9.04 -1.80
N TYR A 131 -2.59 -7.79 -2.16
CA TYR A 131 -3.18 -7.42 -3.43
C TYR A 131 -2.41 -6.28 -4.06
N GLY A 132 -2.26 -6.36 -5.38
CA GLY A 132 -1.93 -5.23 -6.23
C GLY A 132 -3.20 -4.74 -6.90
N PHE A 133 -3.37 -3.43 -7.00
CA PHE A 133 -4.50 -2.85 -7.71
C PHE A 133 -4.09 -1.68 -8.58
N ASP A 134 -4.88 -1.45 -9.62
CA ASP A 134 -4.81 -0.31 -10.50
C ASP A 134 -6.22 0.15 -10.87
N ALA A 135 -6.35 1.42 -11.23
CA ALA A 135 -7.61 1.95 -11.72
C ALA A 135 -7.37 3.01 -12.78
N GLY A 136 -8.21 3.02 -13.82
CA GLY A 136 -8.24 4.09 -14.82
C GLY A 136 -8.91 5.36 -14.28
N THR A 137 -8.37 5.95 -13.22
CA THR A 137 -8.78 7.25 -12.66
C THR A 137 -7.78 8.33 -13.06
N SER A 138 -8.14 9.60 -12.88
CA SER A 138 -7.20 10.73 -13.03
C SER A 138 -6.29 10.92 -11.82
N TRP A 139 -6.37 10.01 -10.84
CA TRP A 139 -5.46 10.02 -9.71
C TRP A 139 -4.16 9.31 -10.07
N PHE A 140 -4.27 8.14 -10.72
CA PHE A 140 -3.13 7.42 -11.30
C PHE A 140 -2.73 8.04 -12.63
N GLU A 141 -1.43 8.29 -12.79
CA GLU A 141 -0.88 8.96 -13.96
C GLU A 141 -0.44 7.95 -15.04
N ARG A 142 -0.63 6.66 -14.74
CA ARG A 142 -0.37 5.49 -15.58
C ARG A 142 1.08 5.35 -15.99
N VAL A 143 1.98 5.75 -15.09
CA VAL A 143 3.42 5.69 -15.26
C VAL A 143 4.04 4.57 -14.42
N ALA A 144 5.32 4.28 -14.64
CA ALA A 144 6.02 3.16 -13.97
C ALA A 144 6.07 3.27 -12.43
N TRP A 145 5.76 4.45 -11.88
CA TRP A 145 5.77 4.76 -10.45
C TRP A 145 4.39 4.68 -9.79
N ASP A 146 3.35 4.27 -10.54
CA ASP A 146 2.04 4.01 -9.94
C ASP A 146 2.09 2.74 -9.10
N ILE A 147 1.73 2.89 -7.83
CA ILE A 147 1.69 1.82 -6.84
C ILE A 147 0.27 1.78 -6.28
N GLY A 148 -0.35 0.60 -6.32
CA GLY A 148 -1.57 0.30 -5.58
C GLY A 148 -1.40 -1.04 -4.88
N LEU A 149 -1.36 -1.02 -3.55
CA LEU A 149 -1.17 -2.18 -2.70
C LEU A 149 -2.24 -2.24 -1.61
N ALA A 150 -2.76 -3.43 -1.34
CA ALA A 150 -3.61 -3.67 -0.18
C ALA A 150 -3.18 -4.94 0.56
N ALA A 151 -3.32 -4.93 1.87
CA ALA A 151 -2.97 -6.04 2.76
C ALA A 151 -4.15 -6.36 3.68
N LEU A 152 -4.72 -7.55 3.52
CA LEU A 152 -5.71 -8.10 4.43
C LEU A 152 -4.99 -8.82 5.56
N ALA A 153 -5.21 -8.39 6.80
CA ALA A 153 -4.60 -8.94 7.99
C ALA A 153 -4.93 -10.44 8.17
N PRO A 154 -4.12 -11.21 8.92
CA PRO A 154 -4.33 -12.66 9.07
C PRO A 154 -5.68 -13.03 9.70
N ASP A 155 -6.19 -12.19 10.61
CA ASP A 155 -7.52 -12.35 11.22
C ASP A 155 -8.67 -11.94 10.29
N ARG A 156 -8.34 -11.40 9.11
CA ARG A 156 -9.24 -10.87 8.08
C ARG A 156 -10.13 -9.74 8.58
N ARG A 157 -9.74 -9.03 9.63
CA ARG A 157 -10.51 -7.92 10.23
C ARG A 157 -9.89 -6.56 10.01
N GLY A 158 -8.66 -6.50 9.50
CA GLY A 158 -7.99 -5.26 9.11
C GLY A 158 -7.61 -5.27 7.64
N LEU A 159 -7.90 -4.19 6.91
CA LEU A 159 -7.41 -3.96 5.55
C LEU A 159 -6.60 -2.67 5.52
N ALA A 160 -5.32 -2.78 5.20
CA ALA A 160 -4.45 -1.63 4.94
C ALA A 160 -4.33 -1.42 3.43
N VAL A 161 -4.30 -0.15 3.00
CA VAL A 161 -4.19 0.26 1.61
C VAL A 161 -3.11 1.34 1.49
N LEU A 162 -2.24 1.18 0.50
CA LEU A 162 -1.26 2.17 0.08
C LEU A 162 -1.40 2.38 -1.43
N ALA A 163 -1.64 3.62 -1.84
CA ALA A 163 -1.50 4.06 -3.21
C ALA A 163 -0.46 5.18 -3.29
N ALA A 164 0.36 5.17 -4.33
CA ALA A 164 1.29 6.24 -4.66
C ALA A 164 1.34 6.44 -6.17
N THR A 165 1.60 7.67 -6.59
CA THR A 165 1.84 8.04 -7.99
C THR A 165 2.78 9.22 -8.00
N ASP A 166 3.61 9.32 -9.03
CA ASP A 166 4.52 10.42 -9.23
C ASP A 166 4.62 10.75 -10.72
N THR A 167 4.73 12.03 -11.08
CA THR A 167 4.74 12.50 -12.47
C THR A 167 5.97 13.31 -12.81
N ASP A 168 6.26 13.37 -14.13
CA ASP A 168 6.99 14.47 -14.76
C ASP A 168 6.21 15.79 -14.60
#